data_AF-A0A484Z989-F1
#
_entry.id   AF-A0A484Z989-F1
#
_cell.length_a   1.000
_cell.length_b   1.000
_cell.length_c   1.000
_cell.angle_alpha   90.00
_cell.angle_beta   90.00
_cell.angle_gamma   90.00
#
_symmetry.space_group_name_H-M   'P 1'
#
loop_
_entity.id
_entity.type
_entity.pdbx_description
1 polymer ?
#
loop_
_entity_poly.entity_id
_entity_poly.type
_entity_poly.pdbx_seq_one_letter_code
_entity_poly.pdbx_strand_id
1 'polypeptide(L)'
;MIWNYAGNCLINQHSEINRTHEILQDDKKCEMIVVIDCHMTSSAKYADILLPDCTASEQMDFALDASCGNMSYVIFTDQAIKPRFECKTIYEMTTGLAKRLGVEQQFTEGRTQEGWMRHLHELSRQAIPDLPDFDTFRKQGMYKQRDPEGHHVAYKAFREDPQANPLTTPSGKIEIYSEELAKIASTWELPDGDVIDPLPVYTPGFENYNDPLTAKFPLQLTGFHYKARVHSTYGNVDVLKAACRQEMWINPMDAKARGINNGGPRAHL
;
A
#
# COMPACT_ATOMS: atom_id res chain seq x y z
N MET A 1 -17.30 -12.80 7.26
CA MET A 1 -15.90 -13.20 7.51
C MET A 1 -14.98 -12.22 6.80
N ILE A 2 -13.92 -11.77 7.47
CA ILE A 2 -12.82 -10.97 6.92
C ILE A 2 -11.54 -11.81 6.92
N TRP A 3 -10.79 -11.75 5.82
CA TRP A 3 -9.45 -12.29 5.71
C TRP A 3 -8.48 -11.14 5.42
N ASN A 4 -7.62 -10.81 6.39
CA ASN A 4 -6.69 -9.70 6.30
C ASN A 4 -5.24 -10.20 6.33
N TYR A 5 -4.53 -10.06 5.22
CA TYR A 5 -3.14 -10.50 5.07
C TYR A 5 -2.21 -9.30 4.92
N ALA A 6 -1.11 -9.29 5.68
CA ALA A 6 -0.03 -8.29 5.63
C ALA A 6 -0.55 -6.83 5.66
N GLY A 7 -1.67 -6.60 6.36
CA GLY A 7 -2.44 -5.38 6.26
C GLY A 7 -2.77 -4.79 7.63
N ASN A 8 -2.49 -3.50 7.81
CA ASN A 8 -3.01 -2.73 8.94
C ASN A 8 -4.25 -1.90 8.54
N CYS A 9 -4.89 -2.27 7.44
CA CYS A 9 -5.98 -1.48 6.87
C CYS A 9 -7.26 -1.53 7.69
N LEU A 10 -7.61 -2.65 8.34
CA LEU A 10 -8.87 -2.78 9.09
C LEU A 10 -9.16 -1.60 10.03
N ILE A 11 -8.14 -0.99 10.64
CA ILE A 11 -8.34 0.14 11.55
C ILE A 11 -7.39 1.32 11.27
N ASN A 12 -6.13 1.10 10.90
CA ASN A 12 -5.12 2.17 10.91
C ASN A 12 -5.14 3.06 9.66
N GLN A 13 -5.67 2.56 8.55
CA GLN A 13 -5.65 3.26 7.25
C GLN A 13 -7.06 3.70 6.79
N HIS A 14 -8.08 3.57 7.64
CA HIS A 14 -9.43 4.05 7.35
C HIS A 14 -9.73 5.33 8.14
N SER A 15 -10.51 6.22 7.54
CA SER A 15 -11.14 7.34 8.24
C SER A 15 -12.17 6.83 9.26
N GLU A 16 -12.53 7.66 10.24
CA GLU A 16 -13.53 7.31 11.27
C GLU A 16 -13.21 6.00 12.00
N ILE A 17 -12.01 5.91 12.57
CA ILE A 17 -11.52 4.70 13.24
C ILE A 17 -12.41 4.26 14.41
N ASN A 18 -13.09 5.19 15.08
CA ASN A 18 -14.02 4.87 16.18
C ASN A 18 -15.25 4.13 15.68
N ARG A 19 -15.87 4.59 14.58
CA ARG A 19 -16.97 3.89 13.93
C ARG A 19 -16.52 2.52 13.43
N THR A 20 -15.33 2.45 12.85
CA THR A 20 -14.76 1.19 12.35
C THR A 20 -14.53 0.21 13.50
N HIS A 21 -14.03 0.69 14.64
CA HIS A 21 -13.91 -0.10 15.87
C HIS A 21 -15.28 -0.69 16.28
N GLU A 22 -16.34 0.12 16.37
CA GLU A 22 -17.69 -0.38 16.71
C GLU A 22 -18.18 -1.46 15.74
N ILE A 23 -17.92 -1.32 14.43
CA ILE A 23 -18.29 -2.31 13.42
C ILE A 23 -17.50 -3.61 13.61
N LEU A 24 -16.20 -3.53 13.84
CA LEU A 24 -15.33 -4.69 14.02
C LEU A 24 -15.55 -5.42 15.36
N GLN A 25 -16.34 -4.85 16.27
CA GLN A 25 -16.77 -5.51 17.52
C GLN A 25 -18.18 -6.13 17.41
N ASP A 26 -18.84 -5.98 16.26
CA ASP A 26 -20.20 -6.48 16.04
C ASP A 26 -20.18 -7.79 15.23
N ASP A 27 -20.19 -8.93 15.94
CA ASP A 27 -20.18 -10.27 15.35
C ASP A 27 -21.36 -10.52 14.40
N LYS A 28 -22.47 -9.77 14.54
CA LYS A 28 -23.61 -9.87 13.62
C LYS A 28 -23.30 -9.29 12.24
N LYS A 29 -22.30 -8.40 12.14
CA LYS A 29 -21.81 -7.83 10.88
C LYS A 29 -20.62 -8.61 10.34
N CYS A 30 -19.75 -9.11 11.22
CA CYS A 30 -18.62 -9.93 10.83
C CYS A 30 -18.36 -11.05 11.85
N GLU A 31 -18.83 -12.25 11.53
CA GLU A 31 -18.76 -13.41 12.43
C GLU A 31 -17.35 -13.98 12.66
N MET A 32 -16.36 -13.59 11.84
CA MET A 32 -15.00 -14.10 11.94
C MET A 32 -14.01 -13.19 11.22
N ILE A 33 -12.91 -12.84 11.90
CA ILE A 33 -11.79 -12.06 11.38
C ILE A 33 -10.52 -12.91 11.51
N VAL A 34 -9.96 -13.28 10.36
CA VAL A 34 -8.65 -13.93 10.28
C VAL A 34 -7.62 -12.88 9.90
N VAL A 35 -6.57 -12.75 10.70
CA VAL A 35 -5.44 -11.88 10.40
C VAL A 35 -4.17 -12.72 10.24
N ILE A 36 -3.43 -12.44 9.18
CA ILE A 36 -2.11 -13.01 8.92
C ILE A 36 -1.13 -11.85 8.85
N ASP A 37 -0.21 -11.79 9.81
CA ASP A 37 0.73 -10.68 9.95
C ASP A 37 2.01 -11.17 10.63
N CYS A 38 3.13 -10.51 10.34
CA CYS A 38 4.40 -10.77 11.01
C CYS A 38 4.52 -10.00 12.35
N HIS A 39 3.58 -9.09 12.63
CA HIS A 39 3.53 -8.32 13.87
C HIS A 39 2.11 -8.24 14.46
N MET A 40 2.01 -8.01 15.78
CA MET A 40 0.75 -7.68 16.44
C MET A 40 0.35 -6.22 16.14
N THR A 41 -0.08 -5.96 14.91
CA THR A 41 -0.56 -4.65 14.44
C THR A 41 -1.89 -4.27 15.09
N SER A 42 -2.36 -3.03 14.87
CA SER A 42 -3.68 -2.61 15.37
C SER A 42 -4.80 -3.44 14.75
N SER A 43 -4.69 -3.81 13.46
CA SER A 43 -5.61 -4.75 12.83
C SER A 43 -5.54 -6.16 13.43
N ALA A 44 -4.33 -6.67 13.71
CA ALA A 44 -4.15 -8.00 14.31
C ALA A 44 -4.84 -8.15 15.68
N LYS A 45 -5.01 -7.06 16.42
CA LYS A 45 -5.73 -7.05 17.71
C LYS A 45 -7.23 -7.32 17.59
N TYR A 46 -7.81 -7.21 16.40
CA TYR A 46 -9.21 -7.55 16.13
C TYR A 46 -9.39 -8.98 15.61
N ALA A 47 -8.32 -9.76 15.49
CA ALA A 47 -8.41 -11.10 14.95
C ALA A 47 -9.08 -12.08 15.93
N ASP A 48 -10.04 -12.86 15.45
CA ASP A 48 -10.47 -14.09 16.12
C ASP A 48 -9.43 -15.19 15.94
N ILE A 49 -8.79 -15.22 14.77
CA ILE A 49 -7.70 -16.11 14.43
C ILE A 49 -6.52 -15.29 13.92
N LEU A 50 -5.42 -15.29 14.67
CA LEU A 50 -4.16 -14.68 14.26
C LEU A 50 -3.18 -15.77 13.82
N LEU A 51 -2.70 -15.69 12.59
CA LEU A 51 -1.66 -16.59 12.06
C LEU A 51 -0.34 -15.82 11.89
N PRO A 52 0.75 -16.24 12.56
CA PRO A 52 2.02 -15.52 12.53
C PRO A 52 2.80 -15.84 11.25
N ASP A 53 2.98 -14.83 10.40
CA ASP A 53 3.72 -14.96 9.14
C ASP A 53 5.22 -14.70 9.29
N CYS A 54 5.99 -15.13 8.30
CA CYS A 54 7.41 -14.85 8.17
C CYS A 54 7.65 -13.43 7.65
N THR A 55 8.63 -12.72 8.22
CA THR A 55 9.18 -11.49 7.62
C THR A 55 9.94 -11.80 6.34
N ALA A 56 10.26 -10.77 5.54
CA ALA A 56 11.06 -10.91 4.33
C ALA A 56 12.45 -11.53 4.57
N SER A 57 13.02 -11.39 5.79
CA SER A 57 14.32 -12.00 6.13
C SER A 57 14.22 -13.49 6.49
N GLU A 58 13.01 -14.00 6.71
CA GLU A 58 12.74 -15.38 7.15
C GLU A 58 12.31 -16.31 6.01
N GLN A 59 12.16 -15.78 4.80
CA GLN A 59 11.70 -16.54 3.64
C GLN A 59 12.41 -16.13 2.35
N MET A 60 12.32 -17.00 1.34
CA MET A 60 12.90 -16.78 0.02
C MET A 60 11.88 -16.12 -0.90
N ASP A 61 12.30 -15.09 -1.62
CA ASP A 61 11.49 -14.40 -2.64
C ASP A 61 12.36 -13.66 -3.67
N PHE A 62 11.73 -13.00 -4.64
CA PHE A 62 12.35 -12.01 -5.51
C PHE A 62 11.86 -10.61 -5.16
N ALA A 63 12.79 -9.70 -4.87
CA ALA A 63 12.46 -8.29 -4.70
C ALA A 63 12.72 -7.53 -5.99
N LEU A 64 11.68 -6.86 -6.49
CA LEU A 64 11.71 -5.97 -7.64
C LEU A 64 11.62 -4.54 -7.15
N ASP A 65 12.50 -3.68 -7.63
CA ASP A 65 12.39 -2.24 -7.41
C ASP A 65 12.75 -1.54 -8.72
N ALA A 66 11.70 -1.17 -9.46
CA ALA A 66 11.82 -0.58 -10.79
C ALA A 66 10.57 0.22 -11.15
N SER A 67 10.10 1.10 -10.24
CA SER A 67 8.98 2.00 -10.57
C SER A 67 9.41 3.23 -11.37
N CYS A 68 10.70 3.57 -11.39
CA CYS A 68 11.22 4.73 -12.12
C CYS A 68 12.74 4.64 -12.37
N GLY A 69 13.16 5.04 -13.58
CA GLY A 69 14.57 5.16 -13.96
C GLY A 69 14.96 4.21 -15.09
N ASN A 70 16.15 4.41 -15.65
CA ASN A 70 16.63 3.65 -16.82
C ASN A 70 17.46 2.42 -16.42
N MET A 71 17.37 1.98 -15.17
CA MET A 71 18.07 0.82 -14.64
C MET A 71 17.11 0.03 -13.78
N SER A 72 16.65 -1.09 -14.30
CA SER A 72 15.84 -2.06 -13.56
C SER A 72 16.75 -3.07 -12.88
N TYR A 73 16.28 -3.64 -11.78
CA TYR A 73 16.97 -4.74 -11.12
C TYR A 73 16.00 -5.70 -10.43
N VAL A 74 16.47 -6.93 -10.28
CA VAL A 74 15.83 -7.97 -9.49
C VAL A 74 16.84 -8.43 -8.45
N ILE A 75 16.44 -8.43 -7.19
CA ILE A 75 17.24 -8.92 -6.07
C ILE A 75 16.71 -10.30 -5.71
N PHE A 76 17.63 -11.25 -5.61
CA PHE A 76 17.35 -12.55 -5.02
C PHE A 76 17.36 -12.37 -3.50
N THR A 77 16.19 -12.39 -2.86
CA THR A 77 16.10 -12.32 -1.40
C THR A 77 16.09 -13.73 -0.86
N ASP A 78 17.27 -14.23 -0.50
CA ASP A 78 17.41 -15.54 0.13
C ASP A 78 17.02 -15.47 1.62
N GLN A 79 16.70 -16.62 2.20
CA GLN A 79 16.38 -16.73 3.62
C GLN A 79 17.61 -16.41 4.47
N ALA A 80 17.64 -15.22 5.07
CA ALA A 80 18.76 -14.76 5.89
C ALA A 80 18.75 -15.37 7.30
N ILE A 81 17.57 -15.61 7.85
CA ILE A 81 17.37 -16.28 9.14
C ILE A 81 16.25 -17.32 9.04
N LYS A 82 16.25 -18.31 9.94
CA LYS A 82 15.14 -19.27 10.03
C LYS A 82 13.88 -18.58 10.56
N PRO A 83 12.67 -19.06 10.20
CA PRO A 83 11.43 -18.56 10.77
C PRO A 83 11.48 -18.65 12.28
N ARG A 84 11.11 -17.57 12.95
CA ARG A 84 11.15 -17.50 14.40
C ARG A 84 9.89 -18.12 14.99
N PHE A 85 10.05 -18.76 16.15
CA PHE A 85 8.95 -19.35 16.91
C PHE A 85 8.14 -20.35 16.06
N GLU A 86 6.83 -20.13 15.94
CA GLU A 86 5.90 -20.96 15.15
C GLU A 86 5.49 -20.26 13.83
N CYS A 87 6.20 -19.21 13.42
CA CYS A 87 5.94 -18.52 12.16
C CYS A 87 6.06 -19.49 10.98
N LYS A 88 5.16 -19.36 10.03
CA LYS A 88 5.14 -20.11 8.76
C LYS A 88 4.95 -19.13 7.63
N THR A 89 5.41 -19.46 6.43
CA THR A 89 5.12 -18.59 5.29
C THR A 89 3.64 -18.69 4.91
N ILE A 90 3.09 -17.63 4.32
CA ILE A 90 1.73 -17.67 3.77
C ILE A 90 1.52 -18.87 2.82
N TYR A 91 2.55 -19.28 2.07
CA TYR A 91 2.47 -20.43 1.17
C TYR A 91 2.29 -21.76 1.94
N GLU A 92 3.03 -21.96 3.02
CA GLU A 92 2.87 -23.13 3.89
C GLU A 92 1.50 -23.16 4.57
N MET A 93 1.04 -22.00 5.07
CA MET A 93 -0.28 -21.88 5.70
C MET A 93 -1.40 -22.24 4.72
N THR A 94 -1.37 -21.64 3.53
CA THR A 94 -2.40 -21.84 2.49
C THR A 94 -2.33 -23.23 1.88
N THR A 95 -1.16 -23.85 1.77
CA THR A 95 -1.01 -25.27 1.42
C THR A 95 -1.67 -26.16 2.48
N GLY A 96 -1.45 -25.88 3.77
CA GLY A 96 -2.10 -26.60 4.87
C GLY A 96 -3.63 -26.47 4.87
N LEU A 97 -4.17 -25.33 4.43
CA LEU A 97 -5.60 -25.11 4.23
C LEU A 97 -6.11 -25.86 3.00
N ALA A 98 -5.43 -25.74 1.86
CA ALA A 98 -5.78 -26.43 0.62
C ALA A 98 -5.85 -27.95 0.83
N LYS A 99 -4.95 -28.51 1.62
CA LYS A 99 -4.98 -29.91 2.04
C LYS A 99 -6.24 -30.30 2.80
N ARG A 100 -6.66 -29.48 3.76
CA ARG A 100 -7.91 -29.72 4.54
C ARG A 100 -9.16 -29.56 3.68
N LEU A 101 -9.09 -28.73 2.64
CA LEU A 101 -10.15 -28.52 1.66
C LEU A 101 -10.14 -29.57 0.53
N GLY A 102 -9.16 -30.48 0.48
CA GLY A 102 -9.05 -31.50 -0.56
C GLY A 102 -8.55 -31.01 -1.92
N VAL A 103 -7.93 -29.82 -1.97
CA VAL A 103 -7.45 -29.16 -3.21
C VAL A 103 -5.94 -28.88 -3.21
N GLU A 104 -5.17 -29.60 -2.40
CA GLU A 104 -3.71 -29.42 -2.26
C GLU A 104 -2.97 -29.54 -3.59
N GLN A 105 -3.32 -30.52 -4.42
CA GLN A 105 -2.64 -30.73 -5.71
C GLN A 105 -2.93 -29.59 -6.70
N GLN A 106 -4.16 -29.09 -6.73
CA GLN A 106 -4.55 -27.97 -7.59
C GLN A 106 -3.90 -26.67 -7.12
N PHE A 107 -3.78 -26.47 -5.81
CA PHE A 107 -3.16 -25.28 -5.23
C PHE A 107 -1.63 -25.26 -5.40
N THR A 108 -0.97 -26.37 -5.06
CA THR A 108 0.50 -26.43 -5.06
C THR A 108 1.08 -26.77 -6.42
N GLU A 109 0.31 -27.42 -7.29
CA GLU A 109 0.79 -28.11 -8.49
C GLU A 109 1.99 -29.05 -8.22
N GLY A 110 2.09 -29.59 -7.00
CA GLY A 110 3.23 -30.40 -6.56
C GLY A 110 4.52 -29.62 -6.31
N ARG A 111 4.47 -28.28 -6.27
CA ARG A 111 5.64 -27.40 -5.99
C ARG A 111 5.66 -26.94 -4.54
N THR A 112 6.87 -26.78 -4.01
CA THR A 112 7.12 -25.99 -2.79
C THR A 112 7.22 -24.50 -3.15
N GLN A 113 7.36 -23.61 -2.16
CA GLN A 113 7.63 -22.18 -2.41
C GLN A 113 8.88 -21.99 -3.29
N GLU A 114 9.99 -22.68 -3.00
CA GLU A 114 11.19 -22.65 -3.87
C GLU A 114 10.89 -23.25 -5.25
N GLY A 115 10.07 -24.30 -5.33
CA GLY A 115 9.63 -24.87 -6.61
C GLY A 115 8.90 -23.86 -7.49
N TRP A 116 8.05 -23.02 -6.89
CA TRP A 116 7.40 -21.90 -7.58
C TRP A 116 8.40 -20.84 -8.02
N MET A 117 9.33 -20.45 -7.14
CA MET A 117 10.37 -19.49 -7.51
C MET A 117 11.22 -19.96 -8.69
N ARG A 118 11.63 -21.24 -8.71
CA ARG A 118 12.37 -21.83 -9.84
C ARG A 118 11.55 -21.83 -11.12
N HIS A 119 10.25 -22.15 -11.03
CA HIS A 119 9.35 -22.13 -12.18
C HIS A 119 9.17 -20.71 -12.75
N LEU A 120 8.87 -19.73 -11.89
CA LEU A 120 8.69 -18.33 -12.29
C LEU A 120 9.99 -17.75 -12.85
N HIS A 121 11.13 -18.06 -12.24
CA HIS A 121 12.44 -17.69 -12.76
C HIS A 121 12.65 -18.21 -14.18
N GLU A 122 12.33 -19.46 -14.47
CA GLU A 122 12.53 -20.03 -15.80
C GLU A 122 11.62 -19.34 -16.84
N LEU A 123 10.38 -18.99 -16.46
CA LEU A 123 9.52 -18.14 -17.30
C LEU A 123 10.15 -16.77 -17.56
N SER A 124 10.74 -16.13 -16.54
CA SER A 124 11.44 -14.86 -16.70
C SER A 124 12.65 -14.98 -17.63
N ARG A 125 13.40 -16.09 -17.61
CA ARG A 125 14.54 -16.32 -18.52
C ARG A 125 14.14 -16.43 -19.99
N GLN A 126 12.92 -16.88 -20.27
CA GLN A 126 12.39 -16.89 -21.65
C GLN A 126 12.21 -15.48 -22.19
N ALA A 127 11.84 -14.52 -21.33
CA ALA A 127 11.70 -13.11 -21.68
C ALA A 127 13.01 -12.32 -21.57
N ILE A 128 13.94 -12.75 -20.71
CA ILE A 128 15.22 -12.10 -20.41
C ILE A 128 16.34 -13.14 -20.55
N PRO A 129 16.84 -13.38 -21.78
CA PRO A 129 17.83 -14.44 -22.04
C PRO A 129 19.14 -14.28 -21.26
N ASP A 130 19.50 -13.05 -20.90
CA ASP A 130 20.71 -12.72 -20.13
C ASP A 130 20.54 -12.95 -18.61
N LEU A 131 19.32 -13.25 -18.14
CA LEU A 131 19.11 -13.62 -16.75
C LEU A 131 19.77 -14.99 -16.49
N PRO A 132 20.72 -15.09 -15.52
CA PRO A 132 21.43 -16.34 -15.23
C PRO A 132 20.49 -17.48 -14.83
N ASP A 133 20.96 -18.72 -14.79
CA ASP A 133 20.18 -19.79 -14.15
C ASP A 133 19.94 -19.50 -12.66
N PHE A 134 18.92 -20.14 -12.07
CA PHE A 134 18.46 -19.86 -10.71
C PHE A 134 19.58 -19.91 -9.65
N ASP A 135 20.44 -20.93 -9.70
CA ASP A 135 21.46 -21.13 -8.67
C ASP A 135 22.65 -20.16 -8.87
N THR A 136 22.95 -19.79 -10.12
CA THR A 136 23.89 -18.70 -10.42
C THR A 136 23.33 -17.34 -9.97
N PHE A 137 22.06 -17.04 -10.27
CA PHE A 137 21.40 -15.80 -9.85
C PHE A 137 21.33 -15.69 -8.31
N ARG A 138 20.96 -16.78 -7.63
CA ARG A 138 20.97 -16.88 -6.16
C ARG A 138 22.33 -16.53 -5.56
N LYS A 139 23.42 -17.05 -6.11
CA LYS A 139 24.80 -16.73 -5.66
C LYS A 139 25.19 -15.29 -5.97
N GLN A 140 24.74 -14.74 -7.09
CA GLN A 140 25.01 -13.37 -7.50
C GLN A 140 24.23 -12.35 -6.65
N GLY A 141 23.04 -12.73 -6.16
CA GLY A 141 22.18 -11.93 -5.29
C GLY A 141 21.38 -10.84 -6.01
N MET A 142 21.84 -10.35 -7.17
CA MET A 142 21.14 -9.30 -7.91
C MET A 142 21.48 -9.31 -9.40
N TYR A 143 20.45 -9.15 -10.23
CA TYR A 143 20.55 -8.93 -11.67
C TYR A 143 20.12 -7.50 -11.97
N LYS A 144 20.86 -6.81 -12.86
CA LYS A 144 20.56 -5.43 -13.26
C LYS A 144 20.50 -5.35 -14.77
N GLN A 145 19.55 -4.59 -15.29
CA GLN A 145 19.41 -4.33 -16.71
C GLN A 145 19.15 -2.86 -16.93
N ARG A 146 20.04 -2.22 -17.70
CA ARG A 146 19.81 -0.88 -18.20
C ARG A 146 18.79 -0.95 -19.32
N ASP A 147 17.87 0.01 -19.36
CA ASP A 147 16.95 0.16 -20.46
C ASP A 147 17.73 0.27 -21.79
N PRO A 148 17.58 -0.69 -22.73
CA PRO A 148 18.27 -0.64 -24.01
C PRO A 148 17.80 0.51 -24.90
N GLU A 149 16.58 1.02 -24.70
CA GLU A 149 16.01 2.16 -25.43
C GLU A 149 16.40 3.51 -24.82
N GLY A 150 17.03 3.51 -23.64
CA GLY A 150 17.60 4.70 -23.02
C GLY A 150 16.60 5.53 -22.21
N HIS A 151 16.66 6.86 -22.32
CA HIS A 151 15.78 7.73 -21.53
C HIS A 151 14.43 7.89 -22.23
N HIS A 152 13.36 7.46 -21.57
CA HIS A 152 12.00 7.74 -22.03
C HIS A 152 11.58 9.19 -21.71
N VAL A 153 11.05 9.90 -22.71
CA VAL A 153 10.43 11.22 -22.53
C VAL A 153 8.92 11.07 -22.65
N ALA A 154 8.22 11.13 -21.52
CA ALA A 154 6.77 10.99 -21.47
C ALA A 154 6.08 11.99 -22.41
N TYR A 155 5.04 11.51 -23.12
CA TYR A 155 4.23 12.28 -24.07
C TYR A 155 4.96 12.89 -25.27
N LYS A 156 6.23 12.55 -25.53
CA LYS A 156 6.97 13.07 -26.69
C LYS A 156 6.25 12.76 -28.01
N ALA A 157 5.87 11.50 -28.24
CA ALA A 157 5.21 11.08 -29.48
C ALA A 157 3.86 11.78 -29.68
N PHE A 158 3.04 11.91 -28.64
CA PHE A 158 1.79 12.67 -28.68
C PHE A 158 2.02 14.16 -29.01
N ARG A 159 3.08 14.76 -28.46
CA ARG A 159 3.44 16.16 -28.76
C ARG A 159 3.91 16.33 -30.22
N GLU A 160 4.65 15.38 -30.74
CA GLU A 160 5.20 15.42 -32.11
C GLU A 160 4.14 15.14 -33.17
N ASP A 161 3.28 14.14 -32.94
CA ASP A 161 2.14 13.81 -33.82
C ASP A 161 0.97 13.22 -33.01
N PRO A 162 -0.01 14.06 -32.59
CA PRO A 162 -1.15 13.61 -31.78
C PRO A 162 -2.19 12.82 -32.59
N GLN A 163 -2.18 12.87 -33.93
CA GLN A 163 -3.10 12.07 -34.73
C GLN A 163 -2.60 10.63 -34.87
N ALA A 164 -1.29 10.45 -35.06
CA ALA A 164 -0.68 9.13 -35.10
C ALA A 164 -0.53 8.50 -33.70
N ASN A 165 -0.42 9.33 -32.65
CA ASN A 165 -0.22 8.88 -31.27
C ASN A 165 -1.27 9.46 -30.31
N PRO A 166 -2.57 9.19 -30.51
CA PRO A 166 -3.63 9.77 -29.69
C PRO A 166 -3.56 9.27 -28.23
N LEU A 167 -4.06 10.09 -27.30
CA LEU A 167 -4.28 9.65 -25.91
C LEU A 167 -5.44 8.65 -25.84
N THR A 168 -5.60 7.99 -24.69
CA THR A 168 -6.68 7.01 -24.45
C THR A 168 -8.04 7.64 -24.11
N THR A 169 -8.18 8.96 -24.26
CA THR A 169 -9.43 9.68 -24.08
C THR A 169 -10.34 9.51 -25.30
N PRO A 170 -11.67 9.71 -25.17
CA PRO A 170 -12.60 9.60 -26.30
C PRO A 170 -12.21 10.44 -27.52
N SER A 171 -11.69 11.65 -27.31
CA SER A 171 -11.23 12.54 -28.40
C SER A 171 -9.81 12.26 -28.89
N GLY A 172 -9.06 11.39 -28.22
CA GLY A 172 -7.63 11.18 -28.45
C GLY A 172 -6.74 12.34 -27.98
N LYS A 173 -7.28 13.31 -27.23
CA LYS A 173 -6.60 14.54 -26.79
C LYS A 173 -6.70 14.74 -25.27
N ILE A 174 -6.02 15.77 -24.76
CA ILE A 174 -6.27 16.27 -23.41
C ILE A 174 -7.65 16.95 -23.42
N GLU A 175 -8.60 16.39 -22.67
CA GLU A 175 -9.97 16.89 -22.59
C GLU A 175 -10.07 17.90 -21.45
N ILE A 176 -10.11 19.19 -21.79
CA ILE A 176 -10.40 20.26 -20.83
C ILE A 176 -11.84 20.12 -20.33
N TYR A 177 -12.75 19.77 -21.24
CA TYR A 177 -14.13 19.40 -20.95
C TYR A 177 -14.30 17.90 -21.20
N SER A 178 -14.79 17.16 -20.21
CA SER A 178 -15.05 15.72 -20.33
C SER A 178 -16.54 15.43 -20.54
N GLU A 179 -16.91 14.90 -21.71
CA GLU A 179 -18.29 14.46 -21.99
C GLU A 179 -18.72 13.31 -21.07
N GLU A 180 -17.78 12.44 -20.68
CA GLU A 180 -18.02 11.35 -19.75
C GLU A 180 -18.39 11.88 -18.36
N LEU A 181 -17.64 12.86 -17.83
CA LEU A 181 -17.97 13.52 -16.57
C LEU A 181 -19.29 14.29 -16.67
N ALA A 182 -19.61 14.91 -17.81
CA ALA A 182 -20.92 15.57 -18.02
C ALA A 182 -22.08 14.58 -17.93
N LYS A 183 -21.90 13.36 -18.46
CA LYS A 183 -22.89 12.29 -18.33
C LYS A 183 -23.02 11.83 -16.89
N ILE A 184 -21.91 11.63 -16.17
CA ILE A 184 -21.94 11.27 -14.75
C ILE A 184 -22.68 12.35 -13.95
N ALA A 185 -22.30 13.62 -14.13
CA ALA A 185 -22.89 14.76 -13.45
C ALA A 185 -24.40 14.91 -13.68
N SER A 186 -24.91 14.50 -14.85
CA SER A 186 -26.33 14.57 -15.19
C SER A 186 -27.14 13.34 -14.81
N THR A 187 -26.50 12.22 -14.44
CA THR A 187 -27.18 10.93 -14.20
C THR A 187 -27.01 10.39 -12.79
N TRP A 188 -25.95 10.80 -12.08
CA TRP A 188 -25.70 10.35 -10.72
C TRP A 188 -26.38 11.30 -9.74
N GLU A 189 -27.08 10.72 -8.77
CA GLU A 189 -27.53 11.45 -7.58
C GLU A 189 -26.36 11.50 -6.59
N LEU A 190 -25.88 12.70 -6.29
CA LEU A 190 -24.77 12.94 -5.39
C LEU A 190 -25.28 13.43 -4.03
N PRO A 191 -24.60 13.10 -2.92
CA PRO A 191 -24.87 13.72 -1.63
C PRO A 191 -24.74 15.25 -1.70
N ASP A 192 -25.48 15.95 -0.83
CA ASP A 192 -25.40 17.40 -0.73
C ASP A 192 -23.94 17.86 -0.49
N GLY A 193 -23.43 18.72 -1.37
CA GLY A 193 -22.08 19.28 -1.29
C GLY A 193 -21.03 18.56 -2.16
N ASP A 194 -21.32 17.35 -2.64
CA ASP A 194 -20.46 16.66 -3.60
C ASP A 194 -20.72 17.17 -5.02
N VAL A 195 -19.65 17.36 -5.79
CA VAL A 195 -19.72 17.93 -7.14
C VAL A 195 -18.85 17.10 -8.09
N ILE A 196 -19.45 16.69 -9.20
CA ILE A 196 -18.74 16.19 -10.37
C ILE A 196 -19.06 17.17 -11.50
N ASP A 197 -18.03 17.81 -12.05
CA ASP A 197 -18.17 18.80 -13.12
C ASP A 197 -17.32 18.38 -14.32
N PRO A 198 -17.81 18.52 -15.56
CA PRO A 198 -17.02 18.22 -16.75
C PRO A 198 -15.82 19.15 -16.97
N LEU A 199 -15.77 20.29 -16.29
CA LEU A 199 -14.64 21.21 -16.27
C LEU A 199 -13.94 21.20 -14.90
N PRO A 200 -12.65 21.57 -14.84
CA PRO A 200 -12.00 21.87 -13.58
C PRO A 200 -12.65 23.10 -12.94
N VAL A 201 -13.42 22.89 -11.88
CA VAL A 201 -14.07 23.95 -11.10
C VAL A 201 -13.56 23.94 -9.67
N TYR A 202 -13.64 25.11 -9.01
CA TYR A 202 -13.42 25.17 -7.58
C TYR A 202 -14.65 24.64 -6.84
N THR A 203 -14.43 23.64 -5.99
CA THR A 203 -15.39 23.23 -4.97
C THR A 203 -14.73 23.41 -3.60
N PRO A 204 -15.39 24.06 -2.63
CA PRO A 204 -14.83 24.24 -1.30
C PRO A 204 -14.70 22.91 -0.53
N GLY A 205 -15.54 21.91 -0.85
CA GLY A 205 -15.59 20.62 -0.13
C GLY A 205 -16.09 20.73 1.31
N PHE A 206 -16.26 19.59 1.97
CA PHE A 206 -16.62 19.51 3.38
C PHE A 206 -15.43 19.87 4.28
N GLU A 207 -15.69 20.35 5.51
CA GLU A 207 -14.68 20.63 6.54
C GLU A 207 -13.53 21.56 6.11
N ASN A 208 -13.78 22.40 5.11
CA ASN A 208 -12.82 23.39 4.64
C ASN A 208 -12.62 24.54 5.65
N TYR A 209 -11.65 25.42 5.38
CA TYR A 209 -11.32 26.53 6.28
C TYR A 209 -12.46 27.54 6.52
N ASN A 210 -13.47 27.61 5.65
CA ASN A 210 -14.64 28.47 5.80
C ASN A 210 -15.89 27.71 6.29
N ASP A 211 -15.77 26.42 6.61
CA ASP A 211 -16.90 25.61 7.10
C ASP A 211 -17.42 26.16 8.44
N PRO A 212 -18.74 26.24 8.68
CA PRO A 212 -19.29 26.66 9.98
C PRO A 212 -18.74 25.89 11.18
N LEU A 213 -18.29 24.64 10.97
CA LEU A 213 -17.68 23.81 12.00
C LEU A 213 -16.37 24.39 12.53
N THR A 214 -15.72 25.30 11.80
CA THR A 214 -14.51 26.01 12.25
C THR A 214 -14.73 26.86 13.50
N ALA A 215 -15.97 27.29 13.76
CA ALA A 215 -16.33 27.94 15.02
C ALA A 215 -16.09 27.02 16.24
N LYS A 216 -16.17 25.70 16.04
CA LYS A 216 -15.92 24.67 17.05
C LYS A 216 -14.51 24.08 16.93
N PHE A 217 -14.05 23.82 15.72
CA PHE A 217 -12.74 23.23 15.40
C PHE A 217 -11.92 24.19 14.51
N PRO A 218 -11.27 25.20 15.10
CA PRO A 218 -10.66 26.30 14.34
C PRO A 218 -9.31 25.96 13.69
N LEU A 219 -8.80 24.74 13.85
CA LEU A 219 -7.52 24.29 13.31
C LEU A 219 -7.75 23.21 12.26
N GLN A 220 -7.14 23.39 11.09
CA GLN A 220 -7.10 22.38 10.04
C GLN A 220 -6.00 21.35 10.33
N LEU A 221 -6.33 20.06 10.27
CA LEU A 221 -5.40 18.97 10.48
C LEU A 221 -5.07 18.31 9.15
N THR A 222 -3.78 18.24 8.81
CA THR A 222 -3.31 17.54 7.62
C THR A 222 -2.44 16.36 8.03
N GLY A 223 -2.85 15.15 7.64
CA GLY A 223 -2.02 13.95 7.77
C GLY A 223 -1.04 13.84 6.60
N PHE A 224 0.24 13.63 6.88
CA PHE A 224 1.26 13.34 5.87
C PHE A 224 1.95 12.02 6.17
N HIS A 225 2.53 11.39 5.15
CA HIS A 225 3.36 10.20 5.34
C HIS A 225 4.53 10.52 6.25
N TYR A 226 4.65 9.75 7.33
CA TYR A 226 5.59 10.06 8.39
C TYR A 226 7.01 9.60 8.06
N LYS A 227 8.00 10.46 8.30
CA LYS A 227 9.38 10.27 7.82
C LYS A 227 10.07 8.99 8.32
N ALA A 228 9.76 8.56 9.54
CA ALA A 228 10.48 7.46 10.19
C ALA A 228 9.96 6.06 9.83
N ARG A 229 8.96 5.96 8.96
CA ARG A 229 8.26 4.69 8.69
C ARG A 229 7.61 4.69 7.31
N VAL A 230 7.29 3.50 6.81
CA VAL A 230 6.48 3.34 5.59
C VAL A 230 5.08 2.95 6.05
N HIS A 231 4.13 3.89 5.99
CA HIS A 231 2.79 3.75 6.57
C HIS A 231 2.85 3.34 8.05
N SER A 232 2.48 2.10 8.41
CA SER A 232 2.62 1.55 9.77
C SER A 232 3.87 0.71 9.97
N THR A 233 4.53 0.27 8.89
CA THR A 233 5.71 -0.60 8.93
C THR A 233 6.89 0.14 9.56
N TYR A 234 7.62 -0.53 10.45
CA TYR A 234 8.69 0.03 11.29
C TYR A 234 8.24 0.98 12.40
N GLY A 235 6.93 1.25 12.54
CA GLY A 235 6.38 2.07 13.63
C GLY A 235 6.59 1.47 15.02
N ASN A 236 7.00 0.20 15.11
CA ASN A 236 7.35 -0.50 16.34
C ASN A 236 8.85 -0.48 16.69
N VAL A 237 9.72 0.03 15.81
CA VAL A 237 11.19 -0.02 15.99
C VAL A 237 11.67 1.11 16.90
N ASP A 238 12.25 0.76 18.05
CA ASP A 238 12.58 1.74 19.11
C ASP A 238 13.64 2.77 18.68
N VAL A 239 14.66 2.36 17.93
CA VAL A 239 15.69 3.30 17.45
C VAL A 239 15.10 4.33 16.48
N LEU A 240 14.13 3.94 15.64
CA LEU A 240 13.47 4.86 14.72
C LEU A 240 12.52 5.80 15.46
N LYS A 241 11.76 5.28 16.43
CA LYS A 241 10.93 6.11 17.33
C LYS A 241 11.76 7.14 18.09
N ALA A 242 12.93 6.74 18.58
CA ALA A 242 13.82 7.61 19.32
C ALA A 242 14.45 8.70 18.42
N ALA A 243 14.86 8.32 17.20
CA ALA A 243 15.48 9.24 16.25
C ALA A 243 14.48 10.26 15.67
N CYS A 244 13.22 9.86 15.47
CA CYS A 244 12.20 10.70 14.85
C CYS A 244 10.82 10.39 15.44
N ARG A 245 10.54 10.96 16.61
CA ARG A 245 9.29 10.77 17.36
C ARG A 245 8.10 11.32 16.61
N GLN A 246 7.03 10.54 16.48
CA GLN A 246 5.81 11.03 15.87
C GLN A 246 5.18 12.12 16.75
N GLU A 247 5.12 13.31 16.18
CA GLU A 247 4.67 14.54 16.84
C GLU A 247 3.65 15.25 15.96
N MET A 248 2.77 16.05 16.57
CA MET A 248 1.91 16.96 15.83
C MET A 248 2.67 18.25 15.55
N TRP A 249 2.51 18.85 14.38
CA TRP A 249 3.15 20.14 14.10
C TRP A 249 2.11 21.24 14.13
N ILE A 250 2.40 22.32 14.85
CA ILE A 250 1.52 23.48 14.98
C ILE A 250 2.33 24.76 14.78
N ASN A 251 1.69 25.79 14.24
CA ASN A 251 2.30 27.10 14.14
C ASN A 251 2.56 27.69 15.55
N PRO A 252 3.71 28.36 15.79
CA PRO A 252 3.99 28.98 17.09
C PRO A 252 2.94 30.00 17.56
N MET A 253 2.28 30.72 16.64
CA MET A 253 1.21 31.66 16.98
C MET A 253 0.00 30.93 17.57
N ASP A 254 -0.41 29.82 16.95
CA ASP A 254 -1.52 28.99 17.40
C ASP A 254 -1.21 28.26 18.70
N ALA A 255 0.03 27.79 18.88
CA ALA A 255 0.50 27.18 20.11
C ALA A 255 0.46 28.18 21.28
N LYS A 256 1.00 29.39 21.06
CA LYS A 256 1.04 30.45 22.08
C LYS A 256 -0.35 30.85 22.54
N ALA A 257 -1.30 31.03 21.62
CA ALA A 257 -2.68 31.35 21.95
C ALA A 257 -3.37 30.27 22.81
N ARG A 258 -2.89 29.02 22.73
CA ARG A 258 -3.43 27.84 23.44
C ARG A 258 -2.58 27.40 24.64
N GLY A 259 -1.52 28.13 24.97
CA GLY A 259 -0.59 27.77 26.05
C GLY A 259 0.13 26.44 25.83
N ILE A 260 0.33 26.03 24.57
CA ILE A 260 1.03 24.78 24.23
C ILE A 260 2.52 25.08 24.09
N ASN A 261 3.34 24.31 24.83
CA ASN A 261 4.79 24.39 24.80
C ASN A 261 5.36 23.15 24.11
N ASN A 262 6.52 23.32 23.47
CA ASN A 262 7.26 22.23 22.86
C ASN A 262 7.55 21.11 23.88
N GLY A 263 7.32 19.85 23.51
CA GLY A 263 7.51 18.70 24.40
C GLY A 263 6.54 18.58 25.59
N GLY A 264 5.50 19.41 25.68
CA GLY A 264 4.49 19.36 26.74
C GLY A 264 3.57 18.13 26.66
N PRO A 265 2.92 17.72 27.76
CA PRO A 265 2.07 16.51 27.80
C PRO A 265 0.72 16.64 27.08
N ARG A 266 0.27 17.86 26.76
CA ARG A 266 -1.04 18.12 26.11
C ARG A 266 -1.04 18.08 24.59
N ALA A 267 0.14 17.98 24.00
CA ALA A 267 0.40 17.64 22.62
C ALA A 267 1.91 17.50 22.58
N HIS A 268 2.41 16.29 22.40
CA HIS A 268 3.81 16.13 22.00
C HIS A 268 3.90 16.68 20.57
N LEU A 269 4.12 17.99 20.51
CA LEU A 269 4.60 18.73 19.36
C LEU A 269 6.12 18.57 19.26
#